data_AF-A0A8D5FNQ1-F1
#
_entry.id   AF-A0A8D5FNQ1-F1
#
_cell.length_a   1.000
_cell.length_b   1.000
_cell.length_c   1.000
_cell.angle_alpha   90.00
_cell.angle_beta   90.00
_cell.angle_gamma   90.00
#
_symmetry.space_group_name_H-M   'P 1'
#
loop_
_entity.id
_entity.type
_entity.pdbx_description
1 polymer ?
#
loop_
_entity_poly.entity_id
_entity_poly.type
_entity_poly.pdbx_seq_one_letter_code
_entity_poly.pdbx_strand_id
1 'polypeptide(L)'
;MPVQFPYGEIYGINNLGQMVGVMWSMGDTPVEHAFVFDRLSGVRDLNDVLQPSSSWVLTFARDINDHGQIAGTGQLHGRTRGFMLDELNMGLGGDINRDGDVNLEDVVLSLLVFSGKASSSDDMETSNR
;
A
#
# COMPACT_ATOMS: atom_id res chain seq x y z
N MET A 1 -7.51 4.60 15.97
CA MET A 1 -6.76 3.33 15.92
C MET A 1 -7.71 2.18 15.65
N PRO A 2 -7.27 1.08 15.01
CA PRO A 2 -8.06 -0.14 14.85
C PRO A 2 -8.43 -0.77 16.21
N VAL A 3 -9.58 -1.45 16.30
CA VAL A 3 -10.04 -2.08 17.57
C VAL A 3 -9.03 -3.09 18.12
N GLN A 4 -8.33 -3.79 17.22
CA GLN A 4 -7.32 -4.80 17.57
C GLN A 4 -6.05 -4.17 18.16
N PHE A 5 -5.79 -2.90 17.86
CA PHE A 5 -4.63 -2.14 18.30
C PHE A 5 -5.08 -0.81 18.92
N PRO A 6 -5.58 -0.82 20.18
CA PRO A 6 -6.17 0.37 20.79
C PRO A 6 -5.15 1.48 21.08
N TYR A 7 -3.86 1.16 21.09
CA TYR A 7 -2.77 2.09 21.37
C TYR A 7 -1.88 2.28 20.15
N GLY A 8 -1.19 3.41 20.09
CA GLY A 8 -0.10 3.62 19.14
C GLY A 8 0.56 4.98 19.28
N GLU A 9 1.70 5.09 18.61
CA GLU A 9 2.57 6.26 18.59
C GLU A 9 2.96 6.57 17.15
N ILE A 10 2.99 7.85 16.80
CA ILE A 10 3.46 8.35 15.51
C ILE A 10 4.95 8.69 15.64
N TYR A 11 5.74 8.25 14.67
CA TYR A 11 7.18 8.51 14.62
C TYR A 11 7.61 9.38 13.43
N GLY A 12 6.95 9.24 12.28
CA GLY A 12 7.27 9.98 11.07
C GLY A 12 6.04 10.63 10.44
N ILE A 13 6.26 11.75 9.75
CA ILE A 13 5.25 12.43 8.93
C ILE A 13 5.93 13.03 7.69
N ASN A 14 5.29 12.93 6.52
CA ASN A 14 5.76 13.57 5.30
C ASN A 14 4.94 14.83 4.93
N ASN A 15 5.36 15.57 3.91
CA ASN A 15 4.71 16.80 3.46
C ASN A 15 3.31 16.59 2.85
N LEU A 16 2.93 15.35 2.54
CA LEU A 16 1.56 14.99 2.11
C LEU A 16 0.63 14.74 3.31
N GLY A 17 1.16 14.80 4.54
CA GLY A 17 0.42 14.55 5.77
C GLY A 17 0.18 13.08 6.05
N GLN A 18 0.90 12.17 5.39
CA GLN A 18 0.93 10.76 5.72
C GLN A 18 1.82 10.56 6.95
N MET A 19 1.36 9.77 7.91
CA MET A 19 2.03 9.54 9.18
C MET A 19 2.31 8.06 9.36
N VAL A 20 3.46 7.71 9.94
CA VAL A 20 3.83 6.33 10.22
C VAL A 20 4.19 6.14 11.68
N GLY A 21 4.08 4.91 12.16
CA GLY A 21 4.42 4.61 13.54
C GLY A 21 4.25 3.16 13.92
N VAL A 22 3.97 2.94 15.20
CA VAL A 22 3.66 1.64 15.80
C VAL A 22 2.29 1.67 16.45
N MET A 23 1.56 0.57 16.33
CA MET A 23 0.33 0.32 17.04
C MET A 23 0.43 -0.99 17.81
N TRP A 24 -0.19 -1.06 19.00
CA TRP A 24 -0.06 -2.23 19.85
C TRP A 24 -1.31 -2.54 20.67
N SER A 25 -1.35 -3.76 21.18
CA SER A 25 -2.36 -4.27 22.12
C SER A 25 -1.71 -4.90 23.33
N MET A 26 -2.31 -4.72 24.51
CA MET A 26 -1.77 -5.20 25.80
C MET A 26 -2.49 -6.48 26.31
N GLY A 27 -2.99 -7.32 25.40
CA GLY A 27 -3.64 -8.60 25.75
C GLY A 27 -2.64 -9.70 26.18
N ASP A 28 -3.14 -10.93 26.35
CA ASP A 28 -2.34 -12.10 26.78
C ASP A 28 -1.12 -12.38 25.87
N THR A 29 -1.24 -12.02 24.60
CA THR A 29 -0.13 -11.95 23.64
C THR A 29 0.00 -10.52 23.15
N PRO A 30 0.91 -9.72 23.71
CA PRO A 30 1.20 -8.39 23.20
C PRO A 30 1.72 -8.46 21.77
N VAL A 31 1.17 -7.61 20.91
CA VAL A 31 1.56 -7.53 19.49
C VAL A 31 1.79 -6.07 19.14
N GLU A 32 2.87 -5.81 18.40
CA GLU A 32 3.27 -4.49 17.90
C GLU A 32 3.38 -4.57 16.38
N HIS A 33 2.60 -3.76 15.67
CA HIS A 33 2.61 -3.70 14.22
C HIS A 33 2.95 -2.27 13.75
N ALA A 34 3.69 -2.20 12.65
CA ALA A 34 3.95 -0.95 11.97
C ALA A 34 2.69 -0.50 11.23
N PHE A 35 2.37 0.80 11.28
CA PHE A 35 1.21 1.35 10.57
C PHE A 35 1.58 2.55 9.70
N VAL A 36 0.72 2.81 8.71
CA VAL A 36 0.63 4.10 8.00
C VAL A 36 -0.76 4.69 8.18
N PHE A 37 -0.84 6.00 8.29
CA PHE A 37 -2.07 6.77 8.37
C PHE A 37 -2.08 7.83 7.27
N ASP A 38 -3.24 8.00 6.64
CA ASP A 38 -3.56 9.19 5.88
C ASP A 38 -5.02 9.59 6.10
N ARG A 39 -5.36 10.80 5.65
CA ARG A 39 -6.70 11.38 5.85
C ARG A 39 -7.81 10.67 5.09
N LEU A 40 -7.49 9.98 3.99
CA LEU A 40 -8.48 9.32 3.13
C LEU A 40 -8.80 7.92 3.65
N SER A 41 -7.78 7.18 4.06
CA SER A 41 -7.85 5.75 4.34
C SER A 41 -7.68 5.40 5.83
N GLY A 42 -7.39 6.40 6.68
CA GLY A 42 -7.16 6.19 8.10
C GLY A 42 -5.93 5.35 8.39
N VAL A 43 -5.88 4.72 9.58
CA VAL A 43 -4.77 3.85 10.00
C VAL A 43 -4.87 2.51 9.29
N ARG A 44 -3.79 2.11 8.62
CA ARG A 44 -3.61 0.81 7.96
C ARG A 44 -2.42 0.08 8.54
N ASP A 45 -2.57 -1.22 8.74
CA ASP A 45 -1.48 -2.10 9.10
C ASP A 45 -0.55 -2.31 7.91
N LEU A 46 0.76 -2.10 8.09
CA LEU A 46 1.73 -2.36 7.03
C LEU A 46 1.96 -3.86 6.78
N ASN A 47 1.51 -4.73 7.68
CA ASN A 47 1.57 -6.18 7.48
C ASN A 47 0.47 -6.68 6.53
N ASP A 48 -0.66 -5.99 6.44
CA ASP A 48 -1.79 -6.37 5.58
C ASP A 48 -1.49 -6.19 4.09
N VAL A 49 -0.48 -5.39 3.74
CA VAL A 49 -0.08 -5.11 2.35
C VAL A 49 1.08 -5.97 1.86
N LEU A 50 1.67 -6.78 2.74
CA LEU A 50 2.76 -7.66 2.35
C LEU A 50 2.20 -8.84 1.53
N GLN A 51 3.04 -9.38 0.65
CA GLN A 51 2.70 -10.63 -0.03
C GLN A 51 2.41 -11.72 1.01
N PRO A 52 1.37 -12.58 0.83
CA PRO A 52 1.04 -13.64 1.78
C PRO A 52 2.17 -14.62 2.08
N SER A 53 3.13 -14.77 1.15
CA SER A 53 4.33 -15.60 1.31
C SER A 53 5.47 -14.91 2.07
N SER A 54 5.31 -13.63 2.41
CA SER A 54 6.31 -12.85 3.13
C SER A 54 6.54 -13.43 4.51
N SER A 55 7.82 -13.60 4.87
CA SER A 55 8.24 -13.97 6.23
C SER A 55 8.56 -12.75 7.10
N TRP A 56 8.16 -11.56 6.65
CA TRP A 56 8.26 -10.33 7.41
C TRP A 56 7.08 -10.15 8.35
N VAL A 57 7.39 -9.66 9.55
CA VAL A 57 6.44 -8.99 10.44
C VAL A 57 7.01 -7.61 10.74
N LEU A 58 6.40 -6.56 10.21
CA LEU A 58 6.84 -5.18 10.40
C LEU A 58 6.29 -4.67 11.73
N THR A 59 7.18 -4.25 12.63
CA THR A 59 6.82 -3.87 14.00
C THR A 59 6.88 -2.36 14.23
N PHE A 60 7.89 -1.68 13.70
CA PHE A 60 8.03 -0.22 13.84
C PHE A 60 8.28 0.43 12.49
N ALA A 61 7.40 1.32 12.05
CA ALA A 61 7.71 2.28 10.99
C ALA A 61 8.26 3.56 11.64
N ARG A 62 9.55 3.83 11.43
CA ARG A 62 10.30 4.87 12.15
C ARG A 62 10.29 6.21 11.43
N ASP A 63 10.21 6.21 10.12
CA ASP A 63 10.21 7.44 9.32
C ASP A 63 9.51 7.21 7.98
N ILE A 64 9.03 8.31 7.39
CA ILE A 64 8.43 8.35 6.05
C ILE A 64 8.93 9.59 5.32
N ASN A 65 9.39 9.44 4.08
CA ASN A 65 9.79 10.57 3.26
C ASN A 65 8.64 11.08 2.36
N ASP A 66 8.87 12.20 1.66
CA ASP A 66 7.87 12.81 0.76
C ASP A 66 7.51 11.97 -0.46
N HIS A 67 8.28 10.92 -0.75
CA HIS A 67 7.98 9.95 -1.80
C HIS A 67 7.12 8.77 -1.29
N GLY A 68 6.71 8.78 -0.03
CA GLY A 68 5.94 7.68 0.58
C GLY A 68 6.80 6.48 0.99
N GLN A 69 8.12 6.59 0.97
CA GLN A 69 8.98 5.49 1.38
C GLN A 69 9.11 5.47 2.89
N ILE A 70 8.87 4.30 3.48
CA ILE A 70 8.80 4.07 4.91
C ILE A 70 10.03 3.26 5.34
N ALA A 71 10.80 3.79 6.29
CA ALA A 71 11.92 3.07 6.90
C ALA A 71 11.52 2.58 8.30
N GLY A 72 11.97 1.40 8.68
CA GLY A 72 11.56 0.81 9.95
C GLY A 72 12.33 -0.43 10.37
N THR A 73 11.82 -1.09 11.40
CA THR A 73 12.33 -2.37 11.88
C THR A 73 11.21 -3.40 11.99
N GLY A 74 11.53 -4.65 11.70
CA GLY A 74 10.62 -5.78 11.80
C GLY A 74 11.37 -7.09 12.01
N GLN A 75 10.64 -8.18 12.04
CA GLN A 75 11.16 -9.53 12.16
C GLN A 75 11.14 -10.20 10.78
N LEU A 76 12.30 -10.67 10.32
CA LEU A 76 12.41 -11.53 9.14
C LEU A 76 12.91 -12.90 9.61
N HIS A 77 12.09 -13.95 9.42
CA HIS A 77 12.38 -15.29 9.94
C HIS A 77 12.72 -15.28 11.45
N GLY A 78 11.96 -14.49 12.23
CA GLY A 78 12.15 -14.34 13.68
C GLY A 78 13.37 -13.52 14.10
N ARG A 79 14.10 -12.90 13.17
CA ARG A 79 15.27 -12.07 13.47
C ARG A 79 14.99 -10.61 13.17
N THR A 80 15.38 -9.72 14.08
CA THR A 80 15.20 -8.28 13.88
C THR A 80 16.05 -7.77 12.74
N ARG A 81 15.43 -7.03 11.83
CA ARG A 81 16.04 -6.43 10.64
C ARG A 81 15.44 -5.05 10.41
N GLY A 82 16.24 -4.16 9.83
CA GLY A 82 15.72 -2.94 9.24
C GLY A 82 14.99 -3.27 7.93
N PHE A 83 13.93 -2.55 7.62
CA PHE A 83 13.25 -2.59 6.33
C PHE A 83 13.15 -1.19 5.73
N MET A 84 13.06 -1.14 4.41
CA MET A 84 12.55 -0.01 3.66
C MET A 84 11.37 -0.55 2.84
N LEU A 85 10.22 0.08 3.00
CA LEU A 85 8.99 -0.23 2.27
C LEU A 85 8.69 0.96 1.37
N ASP A 86 8.52 0.72 0.08
CA ASP A 86 8.06 1.74 -0.85
C ASP A 86 6.54 1.65 -0.90
N GLU A 87 5.82 2.71 -0.52
CA GLU A 87 4.35 2.72 -0.56
C GLU A 87 3.82 2.60 -1.99
N LEU A 88 4.65 2.87 -3.00
CA LEU A 88 4.36 2.49 -4.38
C LEU A 88 4.35 0.94 -4.50
N ASN A 89 5.27 0.18 -3.91
CA ASN A 89 5.17 -1.30 -3.92
C ASN A 89 4.09 -1.87 -2.96
N MET A 90 3.26 -1.02 -2.33
CA MET A 90 2.06 -1.44 -1.58
C MET A 90 0.80 -1.46 -2.47
N GLY A 91 0.98 -1.40 -3.80
CA GLY A 91 -0.02 -1.24 -4.87
C GLY A 91 0.36 -0.05 -5.76
N LEU A 92 1.12 -0.30 -6.83
CA LEU A 92 1.99 0.67 -7.51
C LEU A 92 1.26 1.81 -8.24
N GLY A 93 1.82 3.02 -8.17
CA GLY A 93 1.49 4.07 -9.13
C GLY A 93 1.94 3.63 -10.53
N GLY A 94 1.00 3.26 -11.40
CA GLY A 94 1.26 2.69 -12.72
C GLY A 94 0.90 1.20 -12.83
N ASP A 95 0.80 0.51 -11.70
CA ASP A 95 -0.05 -0.67 -11.52
C ASP A 95 -1.49 -0.16 -11.45
N ILE A 96 -1.97 0.20 -12.64
CA ILE A 96 -3.31 0.73 -12.84
C ILE A 96 -4.33 -0.38 -12.55
N ASN A 97 -3.95 -1.64 -12.78
CA ASN A 97 -4.77 -2.82 -12.52
C ASN A 97 -4.68 -3.32 -11.06
N ARG A 98 -3.72 -2.81 -10.28
CA ARG A 98 -3.43 -3.09 -8.86
C ARG A 98 -3.14 -4.56 -8.55
N ASP A 99 -2.46 -5.27 -9.44
CA ASP A 99 -2.16 -6.69 -9.25
C ASP A 99 -0.85 -6.95 -8.45
N GLY A 100 -0.17 -5.87 -8.05
CA GLY A 100 1.10 -5.95 -7.33
C GLY A 100 2.30 -6.17 -8.25
N ASP A 101 2.06 -6.29 -9.55
CA ASP A 101 3.01 -6.23 -10.64
C ASP A 101 2.65 -5.04 -11.55
N VAL A 102 3.57 -4.62 -12.43
CA VAL A 102 3.26 -3.65 -13.49
C VAL A 102 3.49 -4.34 -14.82
N ASN A 103 2.43 -4.59 -15.59
CA ASN A 103 2.47 -5.42 -16.79
C ASN A 103 1.60 -4.87 -17.94
N LEU A 104 1.47 -5.63 -19.04
CA LEU A 104 0.74 -5.21 -20.24
C LEU A 104 -0.74 -4.91 -19.97
N GLU A 105 -1.31 -5.51 -18.92
CA GLU A 105 -2.68 -5.26 -18.51
C GLU A 105 -2.84 -3.81 -18.01
N ASP A 106 -1.84 -3.22 -17.36
CA ASP A 106 -1.85 -1.81 -16.96
C ASP A 106 -1.89 -0.85 -18.16
N VAL A 107 -1.19 -1.20 -19.23
CA VAL A 107 -1.14 -0.41 -20.46
C VAL A 107 -2.49 -0.47 -21.18
N VAL A 108 -3.09 -1.66 -21.25
CA VAL A 108 -4.42 -1.84 -21.85
C VAL A 108 -5.48 -1.05 -21.07
N LEU A 109 -5.45 -1.12 -19.74
CA LEU A 109 -6.33 -0.31 -18.89
C LEU A 109 -6.12 1.19 -19.12
N SER A 110 -4.87 1.65 -19.25
CA SER A 110 -4.61 3.07 -19.54
C SER A 110 -5.21 3.50 -20.89
N LEU A 111 -5.07 2.69 -21.94
CA LEU A 111 -5.53 3.03 -23.28
C LEU A 111 -7.07 3.08 -23.37
N LEU A 112 -7.75 2.16 -22.68
CA LEU A 112 -9.21 2.15 -22.58
C LEU A 112 -9.73 3.43 -21.91
N VAL A 113 -9.12 3.84 -20.80
CA VAL A 113 -9.46 5.06 -20.06
C VAL A 113 -9.30 6.34 -20.90
N PHE A 114 -8.28 6.41 -21.77
CA PHE A 114 -8.03 7.59 -22.62
C PHE A 114 -8.69 7.55 -24.00
N SER A 115 -9.16 6.40 -24.47
CA SER A 115 -9.82 6.25 -25.77
C SER A 115 -11.24 6.85 -25.84
N GLY A 116 -11.80 7.31 -24.72
CA GLY A 116 -13.16 7.88 -24.66
C GLY A 116 -14.30 6.88 -24.92
N LYS A 117 -14.00 5.62 -25.24
CA LYS A 117 -14.98 4.55 -25.37
C LYS A 117 -15.30 3.95 -24.00
N ALA A 118 -16.10 4.64 -23.21
CA ALA A 118 -17.22 3.95 -22.59
C ALA A 118 -18.40 4.00 -23.57
N SER A 119 -18.22 3.52 -24.80
CA SER A 119 -19.24 3.68 -25.84
C SER A 119 -19.38 2.43 -26.70
N SER A 120 -20.55 1.79 -26.52
CA SER A 120 -21.39 1.16 -27.54
C SER A 120 -20.67 0.50 -28.71
N SER A 121 -20.63 -0.83 -28.69
CA SER A 121 -20.49 -1.62 -29.90
C SER A 121 -21.82 -1.65 -30.66
N ASP A 122 -22.14 -0.56 -31.36
CA ASP A 122 -23.08 -0.60 -32.49
C ASP A 122 -22.54 0.32 -33.59
N ASP A 123 -22.56 -0.23 -34.80
CA ASP A 123 -22.48 0.41 -36.11
C ASP A 123 -21.11 0.94 -36.60
N MET A 124 -20.49 0.18 -37.50
CA MET A 124 -20.60 0.46 -38.94
C MET A 124 -19.92 -0.63 -39.78
N GLU A 125 -20.74 -1.53 -40.32
CA GLU A 125 -20.42 -2.22 -41.58
C GLU A 125 -20.58 -1.21 -42.73
N THR A 126 -19.42 -0.86 -43.31
CA THR A 126 -19.18 -0.65 -44.75
C THR A 126 -20.15 0.21 -45.56
N SER A 127 -19.71 1.42 -45.89
CA SER A 127 -20.03 2.06 -47.18
C SER A 127 -18.73 2.38 -47.90
N ASN A 128 -18.38 1.59 -48.92
CA ASN A 128 -17.96 2.11 -50.22
C ASN A 128 -17.92 1.01 -51.30
N ARG A 129 -19.02 0.89 -52.07
CA ARG A 129 -19.03 0.79 -53.54
C ARG A 129 -20.34 1.35 -54.05
#